data_AF-A0A7C6T2V7-F1
#
_entry.id   AF-A0A7C6T2V7-F1
#
_cell.length_a   1.000
_cell.length_b   1.000
_cell.length_c   1.000
_cell.angle_alpha   90.00
_cell.angle_beta   90.00
_cell.angle_gamma   90.00
#
_symmetry.space_group_name_H-M   'P 1'
#
loop_
_entity.id
_entity.type
_entity.pdbx_description
1 polymer ?
#
loop_
_entity_poly.entity_id
_entity_poly.type
_entity_poly.pdbx_seq_one_letter_code
_entity_poly.pdbx_strand_id
1 'polypeptide(L)'
;TGLPEIDRPIPLTIHDACGARDMEETREAVRIILEELGCEVHEPYYTGEQSPCCGYGGLVQFSNAGMAQTMTRFAIQDVDETRLTYCMGCRDRFSREGARSVHLLELLFGGADEDRKAPGYSLRQDNREYLRRSMLFELWGIKEEEKDRMRLTYDEDLAELLDQRLILEEDIRQVIEEAVKSKCFILEKKTGLHIAHKKIGNVTYWVYFEPEGEGFRVKRAYSHRMEIRG
;
A
#
# COMPACT_ATOMS: atom_id res chain seq x y z
N THR A 1 0.76 -16.26 -29.05
CA THR A 1 -0.06 -15.49 -28.09
C THR A 1 0.58 -14.16 -27.71
N GLY A 2 1.93 -14.01 -27.74
CA GLY A 2 2.57 -12.74 -27.35
C GLY A 2 2.63 -12.54 -25.83
N LEU A 3 2.14 -13.53 -25.08
CA LEU A 3 2.29 -13.66 -23.65
C LEU A 3 3.69 -14.21 -23.31
N PRO A 4 4.26 -13.82 -22.16
CA PRO A 4 5.55 -14.34 -21.70
C PRO A 4 5.43 -15.79 -21.25
N GLU A 5 6.53 -16.54 -21.34
CA GLU A 5 6.63 -17.87 -20.74
C GLU A 5 6.75 -17.74 -19.21
N ILE A 6 6.01 -18.58 -18.49
CA ILE A 6 6.07 -18.65 -17.03
C ILE A 6 6.66 -20.01 -16.66
N ASP A 7 7.79 -19.98 -15.95
CA ASP A 7 8.65 -21.16 -15.73
C ASP A 7 8.07 -22.13 -14.67
N ARG A 8 7.01 -21.73 -13.95
CA ARG A 8 6.36 -22.55 -12.92
C ARG A 8 4.84 -22.34 -12.88
N PRO A 9 4.02 -23.39 -13.03
CA PRO A 9 2.60 -23.32 -12.72
C PRO A 9 2.44 -23.09 -11.22
N ILE A 10 1.83 -21.97 -10.86
CA ILE A 10 1.41 -21.67 -9.49
C ILE A 10 -0.04 -22.17 -9.37
N PRO A 11 -0.41 -22.95 -8.35
CA PRO A 11 -1.80 -23.22 -8.04
C PRO A 11 -2.51 -21.91 -7.65
N LEU A 12 -3.51 -21.51 -8.43
CA LEU A 12 -4.18 -20.22 -8.30
C LEU A 12 -5.66 -20.43 -8.03
N THR A 13 -6.18 -19.81 -6.97
CA THR A 13 -7.63 -19.60 -6.85
C THR A 13 -7.99 -18.23 -7.39
N ILE A 14 -8.81 -18.16 -8.44
CA ILE A 14 -9.23 -16.89 -9.03
C ILE A 14 -10.17 -16.12 -8.10
N HIS A 15 -10.12 -14.79 -8.16
CA HIS A 15 -11.08 -13.90 -7.50
C HIS A 15 -11.56 -12.85 -8.49
N ASP A 16 -12.83 -12.92 -8.88
CA ASP A 16 -13.42 -11.94 -9.78
C ASP A 16 -13.69 -10.61 -9.04
N ALA A 17 -13.10 -9.54 -9.56
CA ALA A 17 -13.20 -8.24 -8.92
C ALA A 17 -14.60 -7.64 -9.06
N CYS A 18 -15.08 -6.94 -8.03
CA CYS A 18 -16.41 -6.33 -8.04
C CYS A 18 -16.64 -5.32 -9.18
N GLY A 19 -15.58 -4.70 -9.70
CA GLY A 19 -15.64 -3.79 -10.85
C GLY A 19 -15.94 -4.49 -12.18
N ALA A 20 -15.70 -5.80 -12.27
CA ALA A 20 -16.01 -6.64 -13.43
C ALA A 20 -17.25 -7.53 -13.19
N ARG A 21 -18.08 -7.20 -12.19
CA ARG A 21 -19.24 -8.02 -11.79
C ARG A 21 -20.21 -8.26 -12.94
N ASP A 22 -20.47 -7.28 -13.79
CA ASP A 22 -21.40 -7.44 -14.92
C ASP A 22 -20.66 -7.54 -16.26
N MET A 23 -19.35 -7.88 -16.22
CA MET A 23 -18.46 -7.93 -17.39
C MET A 23 -18.00 -9.37 -17.67
N GLU A 24 -18.89 -10.21 -18.16
CA GLU A 24 -18.60 -11.62 -18.46
C GLU A 24 -17.40 -11.77 -19.41
N GLU A 25 -17.33 -10.98 -20.47
CA GLU A 25 -16.22 -10.99 -21.43
C GLU A 25 -14.87 -10.73 -20.76
N THR A 26 -14.80 -9.79 -19.81
CA THR A 26 -13.58 -9.50 -19.05
C THR A 26 -13.18 -10.68 -18.17
N ARG A 27 -14.16 -11.28 -17.47
CA ARG A 27 -13.92 -12.42 -16.59
C ARG A 27 -13.42 -13.64 -17.37
N GLU A 28 -13.97 -13.86 -18.55
CA GLU A 28 -13.56 -14.95 -19.44
C GLU A 28 -12.18 -14.69 -20.05
N ALA A 29 -11.90 -13.46 -20.48
CA ALA A 29 -10.59 -13.08 -20.99
C ALA A 29 -9.46 -13.34 -19.98
N VAL A 30 -9.71 -13.09 -18.68
CA VAL A 30 -8.75 -13.41 -17.62
C VAL A 30 -8.47 -14.91 -17.56
N ARG A 31 -9.51 -15.75 -17.64
CA ARG A 31 -9.37 -17.22 -17.64
C ARG A 31 -8.58 -17.72 -18.85
N ILE A 32 -8.90 -17.20 -20.04
CA ILE A 32 -8.17 -17.51 -21.28
C ILE A 32 -6.69 -17.15 -21.14
N ILE A 33 -6.36 -15.97 -20.61
CA ILE A 33 -4.96 -15.58 -20.38
C ILE A 33 -4.26 -16.60 -19.47
N LEU A 34 -4.90 -17.04 -18.38
CA LEU A 34 -4.29 -17.98 -17.45
C LEU A 34 -4.10 -19.37 -18.07
N GLU A 35 -5.06 -19.82 -18.87
CA GLU A 35 -4.95 -21.07 -19.63
C GLU A 35 -3.80 -21.01 -20.63
N GLU A 36 -3.66 -19.91 -21.38
CA GLU A 36 -2.54 -19.71 -22.31
C GLU A 36 -1.18 -19.63 -21.61
N LEU A 37 -1.15 -19.21 -20.33
CA LEU A 37 0.03 -19.23 -19.47
C LEU A 37 0.30 -20.60 -18.84
N GLY A 38 -0.56 -21.60 -19.08
CA GLY A 38 -0.43 -22.95 -18.52
C GLY A 38 -0.68 -23.02 -17.01
N CYS A 39 -1.39 -22.05 -16.43
CA CYS A 39 -1.70 -22.03 -15.01
C CYS A 39 -2.86 -22.99 -14.68
N GLU A 40 -2.78 -23.67 -13.54
CA GLU A 40 -3.89 -24.42 -12.97
C GLU A 40 -4.76 -23.47 -12.13
N VAL A 41 -5.98 -23.21 -12.61
CA VAL A 41 -6.90 -22.24 -11.99
C VAL A 41 -8.06 -22.96 -11.30
N HIS A 42 -8.17 -22.76 -10.00
CA HIS A 42 -9.27 -23.21 -9.17
C HIS A 42 -10.37 -22.15 -9.06
N GLU A 43 -11.61 -22.55 -9.30
CA GLU A 43 -12.81 -21.73 -9.13
C GLU A 43 -13.37 -21.87 -7.71
N PRO A 44 -13.45 -20.79 -6.92
CA PRO A 44 -14.07 -20.84 -5.60
C PRO A 44 -15.59 -20.97 -5.69
N TYR A 45 -16.23 -21.39 -4.59
CA TYR A 45 -17.70 -21.47 -4.49
C TYR A 45 -18.38 -20.15 -4.87
N TYR A 46 -17.87 -19.02 -4.36
CA TYR A 46 -18.29 -17.69 -4.78
C TYR A 46 -17.36 -17.15 -5.86
N THR A 47 -17.79 -17.25 -7.12
CA THR A 47 -17.06 -16.77 -8.29
C THR A 47 -17.94 -15.91 -9.21
N GLY A 48 -17.36 -15.27 -10.23
CA GLY A 48 -18.08 -14.46 -11.19
C GLY A 48 -18.91 -13.35 -10.54
N GLU A 49 -20.19 -13.31 -10.88
CA GLU A 49 -21.17 -12.34 -10.37
C GLU A 49 -21.41 -12.46 -8.86
N GLN A 50 -21.10 -13.61 -8.27
CA GLN A 50 -21.32 -13.89 -6.85
C GLN A 50 -20.07 -13.63 -6.01
N SER A 51 -18.95 -13.22 -6.63
CA SER A 51 -17.70 -12.96 -5.92
C SER A 51 -17.89 -11.90 -4.83
N PRO A 52 -17.41 -12.16 -3.61
CA PRO A 52 -17.52 -11.23 -2.50
C PRO A 52 -16.64 -10.00 -2.72
N CYS A 53 -17.07 -8.84 -2.22
CA CYS A 53 -16.22 -7.64 -2.25
C CYS A 53 -15.09 -7.76 -1.23
N CYS A 54 -13.87 -7.37 -1.61
CA CYS A 54 -12.70 -7.37 -0.72
C CYS A 54 -12.70 -6.25 0.33
N GLY A 55 -13.67 -5.31 0.29
CA GLY A 55 -13.77 -4.18 1.21
C GLY A 55 -12.91 -2.95 0.85
N TYR A 56 -12.21 -2.97 -0.29
CA TYR A 56 -11.45 -1.81 -0.79
C TYR A 56 -12.36 -0.74 -1.41
N GLY A 57 -13.24 -1.14 -2.32
CA GLY A 57 -14.17 -0.25 -3.03
C GLY A 57 -15.17 0.42 -2.09
N GLY A 58 -15.77 1.53 -2.53
CA GLY A 58 -16.77 2.27 -1.74
C GLY A 58 -16.22 2.91 -0.46
N LEU A 59 -14.89 2.98 -0.31
CA LEU A 59 -14.18 3.59 0.83
C LEU A 59 -14.44 2.92 2.18
N VAL A 60 -14.91 1.66 2.20
CA VAL A 60 -15.26 0.96 3.45
C VAL A 60 -14.09 0.90 4.43
N GLN A 61 -12.87 0.65 3.95
CA GLN A 61 -11.69 0.64 4.81
C GLN A 61 -11.41 1.95 5.56
N PHE A 62 -11.87 3.09 5.02
CA PHE A 62 -11.68 4.40 5.63
C PHE A 62 -12.85 4.80 6.54
N SER A 63 -14.06 4.36 6.22
CA SER A 63 -15.25 4.67 7.01
C SER A 63 -15.49 3.66 8.15
N ASN A 64 -15.18 2.38 7.92
CA ASN A 64 -15.33 1.28 8.87
C ASN A 64 -14.30 0.17 8.60
N ALA A 65 -13.10 0.33 9.16
CA ALA A 65 -12.00 -0.63 9.00
C ALA A 65 -12.35 -2.05 9.46
N GLY A 66 -13.13 -2.19 10.54
CA GLY A 66 -13.58 -3.49 11.05
C GLY A 66 -14.49 -4.21 10.06
N MET A 67 -15.43 -3.49 9.43
CA MET A 67 -16.28 -4.07 8.38
C MET A 67 -15.44 -4.48 7.17
N ALA A 68 -14.52 -3.63 6.73
CA ALA A 68 -13.63 -3.97 5.61
C ALA A 68 -12.85 -5.26 5.89
N GLN A 69 -12.32 -5.42 7.11
CA GLN A 69 -11.62 -6.64 7.53
C GLN A 69 -12.54 -7.87 7.47
N THR A 70 -13.77 -7.78 7.98
CA THR A 70 -14.77 -8.86 7.87
C THR A 70 -15.03 -9.25 6.41
N MET A 71 -15.20 -8.27 5.52
CA MET A 71 -15.41 -8.51 4.09
C MET A 71 -14.22 -9.23 3.46
N THR A 72 -13.00 -8.79 3.76
CA THR A 72 -11.78 -9.41 3.24
C THR A 72 -11.65 -10.85 3.71
N ARG A 73 -11.85 -11.12 5.01
CA ARG A 73 -11.79 -12.47 5.58
C ARG A 73 -12.81 -13.41 4.95
N PHE A 74 -14.04 -12.94 4.73
CA PHE A 74 -15.04 -13.71 3.99
C PHE A 74 -14.59 -14.01 2.57
N ALA A 75 -14.00 -13.03 1.86
CA ALA A 75 -13.53 -13.22 0.49
C ALA A 75 -12.34 -14.19 0.34
N ILE A 76 -11.59 -14.44 1.41
CA ILE A 76 -10.45 -15.37 1.42
C ILE A 76 -10.71 -16.63 2.25
N GLN A 77 -11.93 -16.87 2.70
CA GLN A 77 -12.23 -17.99 3.62
C GLN A 77 -12.03 -19.36 2.97
N ASP A 78 -12.24 -19.46 1.66
CA ASP A 78 -12.19 -20.71 0.88
C ASP A 78 -10.81 -20.91 0.21
N VAL A 79 -9.72 -20.40 0.82
CA VAL A 79 -8.39 -20.35 0.20
C VAL A 79 -7.41 -21.26 0.89
N ASP A 80 -6.97 -22.28 0.16
CA ASP A 80 -5.81 -23.10 0.53
C ASP A 80 -4.54 -22.70 -0.27
N GLU A 81 -4.67 -21.85 -1.30
CA GLU A 81 -3.62 -21.54 -2.29
C GLU A 81 -3.37 -20.03 -2.53
N THR A 82 -2.69 -19.68 -3.62
CA THR A 82 -2.44 -18.27 -3.99
C THR A 82 -3.70 -17.65 -4.59
N ARG A 83 -4.17 -16.53 -4.03
CA ARG A 83 -5.29 -15.77 -4.60
C ARG A 83 -4.84 -14.96 -5.81
N LEU A 84 -5.30 -15.35 -6.99
CA LEU A 84 -5.15 -14.54 -8.19
C LEU A 84 -6.23 -13.47 -8.25
N THR A 85 -5.81 -12.24 -8.50
CA THR A 85 -6.71 -11.09 -8.69
C THR A 85 -6.33 -10.32 -9.93
N TYR A 86 -7.25 -9.52 -10.47
CA TYR A 86 -6.98 -8.52 -11.51
C TYR A 86 -7.47 -7.13 -11.06
N CYS A 87 -7.55 -6.95 -9.73
CA CYS A 87 -7.77 -5.66 -9.08
C CYS A 87 -6.72 -5.47 -7.99
N MET A 88 -5.91 -4.41 -8.13
CA MET A 88 -4.88 -4.06 -7.14
C MET A 88 -5.45 -3.89 -5.72
N GLY A 89 -6.68 -3.38 -5.60
CA GLY A 89 -7.36 -3.26 -4.31
C GLY A 89 -7.64 -4.62 -3.66
N CYS A 90 -8.09 -5.62 -4.43
CA CYS A 90 -8.28 -6.99 -3.92
C CYS A 90 -6.93 -7.60 -3.50
N ARG A 91 -5.93 -7.54 -4.39
CA ARG A 91 -4.56 -8.02 -4.12
C ARG A 91 -4.02 -7.48 -2.80
N ASP A 92 -4.07 -6.16 -2.63
CA ASP A 92 -3.50 -5.52 -1.46
C ASP A 92 -4.27 -5.84 -0.16
N ARG A 93 -5.60 -5.91 -0.24
CA ARG A 93 -6.43 -6.28 0.92
C ARG A 93 -6.17 -7.72 1.35
N PHE A 94 -6.09 -8.66 0.41
CA PHE A 94 -5.83 -10.08 0.72
C PHE A 94 -4.44 -10.27 1.32
N SER A 95 -3.41 -9.66 0.73
CA SER A 95 -2.05 -9.66 1.27
C SER A 95 -1.99 -9.12 2.71
N ARG A 96 -2.71 -8.03 3.01
CA ARG A 96 -2.77 -7.43 4.36
C ARG A 96 -3.47 -8.30 5.40
N GLU A 97 -4.42 -9.15 4.99
CA GLU A 97 -5.04 -10.14 5.88
C GLU A 97 -4.29 -11.48 5.91
N GLY A 98 -3.11 -11.55 5.28
CA GLY A 98 -2.20 -12.69 5.35
C GLY A 98 -2.37 -13.76 4.27
N ALA A 99 -3.26 -13.56 3.29
CA ALA A 99 -3.35 -14.46 2.15
C ALA A 99 -2.28 -14.12 1.11
N ARG A 100 -1.53 -15.14 0.66
CA ARG A 100 -0.67 -15.00 -0.52
C ARG A 100 -1.56 -14.62 -1.70
N SER A 101 -1.28 -13.46 -2.30
CA SER A 101 -2.12 -12.91 -3.36
C SER A 101 -1.26 -12.24 -4.43
N VAL A 102 -1.64 -12.49 -5.69
CA VAL A 102 -0.93 -12.00 -6.86
C VAL A 102 -1.90 -11.29 -7.79
N HIS A 103 -1.44 -10.23 -8.42
CA HIS A 103 -2.16 -9.57 -9.49
C HIS A 103 -1.82 -10.22 -10.84
N LEU A 104 -2.78 -10.27 -11.77
CA LEU A 104 -2.55 -10.78 -13.13
C LEU A 104 -1.35 -10.10 -13.82
N LEU A 105 -1.16 -8.80 -13.61
CA LEU A 105 -0.01 -8.07 -14.13
C LEU A 105 1.32 -8.48 -13.46
N GLU A 106 1.32 -8.88 -12.19
CA GLU A 106 2.52 -9.42 -11.52
C GLU A 106 2.87 -10.82 -12.06
N LEU A 107 1.86 -11.57 -12.51
CA LEU A 107 2.05 -12.84 -13.20
C LEU A 107 2.64 -12.64 -14.62
N LEU A 108 2.11 -11.66 -15.36
CA LEU A 108 2.54 -11.37 -16.73
C LEU A 108 3.91 -10.69 -16.80
N PHE A 109 4.20 -9.73 -15.93
CA PHE A 109 5.40 -8.90 -16.04
C PHE A 109 6.47 -9.21 -14.98
N GLY A 110 6.28 -10.31 -14.24
CA GLY A 110 7.15 -10.73 -13.14
C GLY A 110 6.76 -10.10 -11.80
N GLY A 111 7.14 -10.81 -10.73
CA GLY A 111 6.83 -10.44 -9.34
C GLY A 111 5.86 -11.38 -8.62
N ALA A 112 5.26 -12.36 -9.32
CA ALA A 112 4.41 -13.39 -8.71
C ALA A 112 5.19 -14.44 -7.87
N ASP A 113 6.50 -14.58 -8.09
CA ASP A 113 7.37 -15.52 -7.36
C ASP A 113 7.66 -15.07 -5.92
N GLU A 114 7.56 -13.78 -5.65
CA GLU A 114 7.79 -13.20 -4.34
C GLU A 114 6.45 -12.98 -3.62
N ASP A 115 6.33 -13.44 -2.37
CA ASP A 115 5.20 -13.08 -1.52
C ASP A 115 5.33 -11.63 -1.04
N ARG A 116 5.03 -10.70 -1.94
CA ARG A 116 5.20 -9.27 -1.72
C ARG A 116 4.06 -8.72 -0.86
N LYS A 117 4.40 -8.25 0.34
CA LYS A 117 3.46 -7.47 1.18
C LYS A 117 2.92 -6.27 0.41
N ALA A 118 1.64 -5.95 0.62
CA ALA A 118 1.03 -4.74 0.06
C ALA A 118 1.78 -3.47 0.53
N PRO A 119 2.08 -2.51 -0.36
CA PRO A 119 2.77 -1.30 0.05
C PRO A 119 1.88 -0.42 0.94
N GLY A 120 2.52 0.25 1.90
CA GLY A 120 1.91 1.33 2.68
C GLY A 120 1.70 2.61 1.86
N TYR A 121 0.96 3.58 2.40
CA TYR A 121 0.61 4.81 1.67
C TYR A 121 1.81 5.69 1.31
N SER A 122 2.81 5.81 2.18
CA SER A 122 4.06 6.52 1.87
C SER A 122 4.79 5.89 0.68
N LEU A 123 5.03 4.57 0.74
CA LEU A 123 5.69 3.84 -0.34
C LEU A 123 4.91 3.91 -1.66
N ARG A 124 3.57 3.94 -1.62
CA ARG A 124 2.75 4.14 -2.83
C ARG A 124 2.98 5.51 -3.49
N GLN A 125 3.15 6.56 -2.71
CA GLN A 125 3.45 7.89 -3.24
C GLN A 125 4.85 7.91 -3.85
N ASP A 126 5.81 7.30 -3.17
CA ASP A 126 7.20 7.22 -3.65
C ASP A 126 7.30 6.39 -4.93
N ASN A 127 6.66 5.22 -4.98
CA ASN A 127 6.61 4.38 -6.18
C ASN A 127 5.95 5.12 -7.36
N ARG A 128 4.90 5.91 -7.11
CA ARG A 128 4.24 6.71 -8.16
C ARG A 128 5.15 7.80 -8.68
N GLU A 129 5.84 8.49 -7.79
CA GLU A 129 6.75 9.57 -8.15
C GLU A 129 7.99 9.04 -8.89
N TYR A 130 8.54 7.92 -8.43
CA TYR A 130 9.60 7.20 -9.12
C TYR A 130 9.15 6.80 -10.54
N LEU A 131 8.01 6.11 -10.67
CA LEU A 131 7.50 5.69 -11.97
C LEU A 131 7.29 6.89 -12.91
N ARG A 132 6.69 7.97 -12.41
CA ARG A 132 6.48 9.20 -13.19
C ARG A 132 7.80 9.77 -13.70
N ARG A 133 8.80 9.92 -12.83
CA ARG A 133 10.12 10.47 -13.18
C ARG A 133 10.86 9.56 -14.18
N SER A 134 10.84 8.25 -13.97
CA SER A 134 11.45 7.29 -14.88
C SER A 134 10.79 7.35 -16.26
N MET A 135 9.46 7.36 -16.34
CA MET A 135 8.75 7.48 -17.62
C MET A 135 9.01 8.82 -18.32
N LEU A 136 9.08 9.93 -17.59
CA LEU A 136 9.42 11.24 -18.15
C LEU A 136 10.80 11.25 -18.80
N PHE A 137 11.77 10.63 -18.14
CA PHE A 137 13.11 10.51 -18.67
C PHE A 137 13.18 9.54 -19.86
N GLU A 138 12.62 8.33 -19.72
CA GLU A 138 12.74 7.27 -20.73
C GLU A 138 11.98 7.57 -22.02
N LEU A 139 10.78 8.15 -21.92
CA LEU A 139 9.92 8.38 -23.09
C LEU A 139 10.11 9.79 -23.68
N TRP A 140 10.46 10.79 -22.86
CA TRP A 140 10.55 12.20 -23.29
C TRP A 140 11.92 12.85 -23.05
N GLY A 141 12.89 12.16 -22.43
CA GLY A 141 14.21 12.72 -22.12
C GLY A 141 14.20 13.84 -21.08
N ILE A 142 13.07 14.05 -20.39
CA ILE A 142 12.91 15.13 -19.41
C ILE A 142 13.51 14.65 -18.08
N LYS A 143 14.63 15.26 -17.69
CA LYS A 143 15.26 15.00 -16.39
C LYS A 143 14.72 15.97 -15.34
N GLU A 144 14.13 15.42 -14.29
CA GLU A 144 13.76 16.17 -13.10
C GLU A 144 14.70 15.83 -11.96
N GLU A 145 15.09 16.86 -11.20
CA GLU A 145 15.93 16.68 -10.02
C GLU A 145 15.16 15.95 -8.92
N GLU A 146 15.83 14.99 -8.31
CA GLU A 146 15.34 14.38 -7.08
C GLU A 146 15.38 15.41 -5.97
N LYS A 147 14.29 15.56 -5.24
CA LYS A 147 14.36 16.31 -3.99
C LYS A 147 15.20 15.51 -3.01
N ASP A 148 16.25 16.12 -2.50
CA ASP A 148 16.97 15.59 -1.36
C ASP A 148 16.01 15.55 -0.16
N ARG A 149 15.74 14.35 0.33
CA ARG A 149 14.75 14.12 1.40
C ARG A 149 15.48 13.70 2.65
N MET A 150 15.10 14.34 3.76
CA MET A 150 15.51 13.93 5.09
C MET A 150 15.23 12.43 5.30
N ARG A 151 16.28 11.70 5.68
CA ARG A 151 16.19 10.27 5.98
C ARG A 151 15.44 10.07 7.30
N LEU A 152 14.46 9.18 7.28
CA LEU A 152 13.71 8.76 8.46
C LEU A 152 13.97 7.28 8.74
N THR A 153 14.06 6.93 10.02
CA THR A 153 14.14 5.54 10.49
C THR A 153 13.12 5.31 11.60
N TYR A 154 12.54 4.11 11.65
CA TYR A 154 11.60 3.66 12.67
C TYR A 154 11.45 2.14 12.58
N ASP A 155 10.86 1.52 13.60
CA ASP A 155 10.60 0.08 13.64
C ASP A 155 9.34 -0.32 12.85
N GLU A 156 9.17 -1.63 12.63
CA GLU A 156 8.05 -2.19 11.85
C GLU A 156 6.70 -1.91 12.53
N ASP A 157 6.63 -1.98 13.85
CA ASP A 157 5.43 -1.66 14.63
C ASP A 157 4.96 -0.21 14.39
N LEU A 158 5.89 0.75 14.41
CA LEU A 158 5.56 2.13 14.10
C LEU A 158 5.20 2.29 12.63
N ALA A 159 5.89 1.61 11.70
CA ALA A 159 5.55 1.65 10.28
C ALA A 159 4.09 1.22 10.03
N GLU A 160 3.64 0.12 10.64
CA GLU A 160 2.26 -0.36 10.56
C GLU A 160 1.29 0.65 11.18
N LEU A 161 1.63 1.22 12.34
CA LEU A 161 0.79 2.21 13.01
C LEU A 161 0.61 3.50 12.18
N LEU A 162 1.68 3.97 11.54
CA LEU A 162 1.64 5.14 10.66
C LEU A 162 0.73 4.89 9.47
N ASP A 163 0.85 3.72 8.83
CA ASP A 163 0.03 3.33 7.69
C ASP A 163 -1.46 3.21 8.08
N GLN A 164 -1.76 2.55 9.21
CA GLN A 164 -3.12 2.43 9.75
C GLN A 164 -3.76 3.80 10.06
N ARG A 165 -2.95 4.76 10.53
CA ARG A 165 -3.40 6.10 10.87
C ARG A 165 -3.33 7.09 9.71
N LEU A 166 -2.94 6.63 8.52
CA LEU A 166 -2.77 7.45 7.33
C LEU A 166 -1.81 8.64 7.55
N ILE A 167 -0.78 8.43 8.39
CA ILE A 167 0.27 9.42 8.63
C ILE A 167 1.39 9.13 7.64
N LEU A 168 1.60 10.05 6.70
CA LEU A 168 2.62 9.89 5.67
C LEU A 168 4.00 10.24 6.21
N GLU A 169 5.04 9.63 5.65
CA GLU A 169 6.42 10.05 5.93
C GLU A 169 6.65 11.53 5.58
N GLU A 170 6.00 12.02 4.53
CA GLU A 170 6.09 13.42 4.13
C GLU A 170 5.47 14.37 5.17
N ASP A 171 4.42 13.94 5.88
CA ASP A 171 3.87 14.72 6.99
C ASP A 171 4.87 14.79 8.14
N ILE A 172 5.57 13.68 8.41
CA ILE A 172 6.61 13.59 9.44
C ILE A 172 7.81 14.48 9.09
N ARG A 173 8.31 14.41 7.84
CA ARG A 173 9.42 15.25 7.36
C ARG A 173 9.10 16.72 7.53
N GLN A 174 7.92 17.16 7.11
CA GLN A 174 7.50 18.56 7.26
C GLN A 174 7.47 19.05 8.71
N VAL A 175 7.10 18.18 9.66
CA VAL A 175 7.14 18.51 11.10
C VAL A 175 8.58 18.66 11.57
N ILE A 176 9.46 17.70 11.26
CA ILE A 176 10.86 17.71 11.71
C ILE A 176 11.63 18.87 11.07
N GLU A 177 11.47 19.10 9.77
CA GLU A 177 12.10 20.21 9.04
C GLU A 177 11.73 21.56 9.65
N GLU A 178 10.44 21.77 9.97
CA GLU A 178 10.00 23.00 10.62
C GLU A 178 10.60 23.14 12.02
N ALA A 179 10.59 22.06 12.80
CA ALA A 179 11.14 22.04 14.15
C ALA A 179 12.63 22.40 14.16
N VAL A 180 13.41 21.82 13.24
CA VAL A 180 14.84 22.07 13.10
C VAL A 180 15.10 23.50 12.61
N LYS A 181 14.38 23.96 11.59
CA LYS A 181 14.54 25.30 11.01
C LYS A 181 14.18 26.40 12.01
N SER A 182 13.06 26.26 12.70
CA SER A 182 12.56 27.26 13.66
C SER A 182 13.16 27.11 15.06
N LYS A 183 13.82 25.98 15.35
CA LYS A 183 14.24 25.55 16.70
C LYS A 183 13.06 25.49 17.68
N CYS A 184 11.86 25.20 17.19
CA CYS A 184 10.64 25.09 17.99
C CYS A 184 10.28 23.61 18.23
N PHE A 185 10.73 23.07 19.37
CA PHE A 185 10.41 21.73 19.83
C PHE A 185 10.58 21.64 21.35
N ILE A 186 9.93 20.66 21.96
CA ILE A 186 10.09 20.34 23.38
C ILE A 186 11.10 19.21 23.51
N LEU A 187 12.09 19.34 24.39
CA LEU A 187 12.99 18.23 24.74
C LEU A 187 12.45 17.51 25.99
N GLU A 188 12.03 16.26 25.83
CA GLU A 188 11.56 15.44 26.94
C GLU A 188 12.73 14.89 27.75
N LYS A 189 12.92 15.40 28.98
CA LYS A 189 14.10 15.06 29.82
C LYS A 189 14.26 13.57 30.15
N LYS A 190 13.16 12.80 30.19
CA LYS A 190 13.20 11.38 30.58
C LYS A 190 13.73 10.48 29.47
N THR A 191 13.35 10.76 28.23
CA THR A 191 13.63 9.92 27.07
C THR A 191 14.72 10.52 26.18
N GLY A 192 14.94 11.83 26.27
CA GLY A 192 15.83 12.57 25.37
C GLY A 192 15.16 12.93 24.03
N LEU A 193 13.87 12.65 23.85
CA LEU A 193 13.18 12.86 22.58
C LEU A 193 12.82 14.33 22.35
N HIS A 194 12.97 14.76 21.10
CA HIS A 194 12.38 16.00 20.61
C HIS A 194 10.92 15.75 20.27
N ILE A 195 10.05 16.65 20.72
CA ILE A 195 8.61 16.62 20.45
C ILE A 195 8.28 17.89 19.69
N ALA A 196 7.80 17.74 18.47
CA ALA A 196 7.37 18.86 17.65
C ALA A 196 6.00 18.60 17.05
N HIS A 197 5.37 19.68 16.57
CA HIS A 197 4.13 19.60 15.84
C HIS A 197 4.09 20.58 14.68
N LYS A 198 3.25 20.27 13.70
CA LYS A 198 2.93 21.19 12.60
C LYS A 198 1.51 20.94 12.12
N LYS A 199 0.80 22.04 11.85
CA LYS A 199 -0.49 21.99 11.16
C LYS A 199 -0.25 21.90 9.66
N ILE A 200 -0.68 20.80 9.04
CA ILE A 200 -0.62 20.57 7.59
C ILE A 200 -2.07 20.48 7.11
N GLY A 201 -2.49 21.46 6.32
CA GLY A 201 -3.91 21.65 5.99
C GLY A 201 -4.76 21.83 7.25
N ASN A 202 -5.69 20.90 7.49
CA ASN A 202 -6.62 20.93 8.63
C ASN A 202 -6.21 20.00 9.79
N VAL A 203 -5.04 19.34 9.70
CA VAL A 203 -4.59 18.33 10.64
C VAL A 203 -3.30 18.78 11.29
N THR A 204 -3.20 18.67 12.61
CA THR A 204 -1.95 18.88 13.35
C THR A 204 -1.30 17.54 13.61
N TYR A 205 -0.09 17.38 13.09
CA TYR A 205 0.76 16.20 13.27
C TYR A 205 1.75 16.46 14.39
N TRP A 206 1.97 15.46 15.21
CA TRP A 206 2.93 15.45 16.30
C TRP A 206 3.94 14.33 16.08
N VAL A 207 5.21 14.65 16.27
CA VAL A 207 6.32 13.71 16.03
C VAL A 207 7.27 13.74 17.20
N TYR A 208 7.65 12.55 17.65
CA TYR A 208 8.65 12.31 18.69
C TYR A 208 9.86 11.70 17.98
N PHE A 209 10.99 12.40 18.01
CA PHE A 209 12.14 12.03 17.21
C PHE A 209 13.47 12.38 17.89
N GLU A 210 14.53 11.74 17.45
CA GLU A 210 15.91 12.02 17.84
C GLU A 210 16.82 12.02 16.59
N PRO A 211 17.91 12.81 16.56
CA PRO A 211 18.89 12.72 15.49
C PRO A 211 19.50 11.32 15.39
N GLU A 212 19.63 10.78 14.17
CA GLU A 212 20.28 9.49 13.92
C GLU A 212 21.08 9.54 12.60
N GLY A 213 22.41 9.56 12.72
CA GLY A 213 23.30 9.72 11.56
C GLY A 213 23.04 11.03 10.82
N GLU A 214 22.78 10.95 9.52
CA GLU A 214 22.41 12.08 8.65
C GLU A 214 20.90 12.35 8.60
N GLY A 215 20.10 11.64 9.40
CA GLY A 215 18.65 11.74 9.44
C GLY A 215 18.10 11.77 10.85
N PHE A 216 16.88 11.27 11.00
CA PHE A 216 16.18 11.23 12.28
C PHE A 216 15.49 9.90 12.50
N ARG A 217 15.58 9.43 13.74
CA ARG A 217 14.80 8.29 14.21
C ARG A 217 13.49 8.77 14.80
N VAL A 218 12.40 8.27 14.26
CA VAL A 218 11.04 8.54 14.73
C VAL A 218 10.67 7.44 15.74
N LYS A 219 10.19 7.84 16.92
CA LYS A 219 9.73 6.91 17.95
C LYS A 219 8.21 6.88 18.08
N ARG A 220 7.54 7.96 17.69
CA ARG A 220 6.10 8.08 17.75
C ARG A 220 5.63 9.19 16.82
N ALA A 221 4.51 8.97 16.15
CA ALA A 221 3.74 10.05 15.55
C ALA A 221 2.24 9.84 15.78
N TYR A 222 1.51 10.94 15.84
CA TYR A 222 0.06 10.93 15.85
C TYR A 222 -0.47 12.24 15.26
N SER A 223 -1.74 12.25 14.89
CA SER A 223 -2.39 13.42 14.29
C SER A 223 -3.73 13.68 14.96
N HIS A 224 -4.12 14.96 15.01
CA HIS A 224 -5.44 15.38 15.48
C HIS A 224 -5.96 16.51 14.61
N ARG A 225 -7.27 16.53 14.38
CA ARG A 225 -7.94 17.67 13.77
C ARG A 225 -8.16 18.75 14.83
N MET A 226 -7.11 19.51 15.10
CA MET A 226 -7.13 20.64 16.02
C MET A 226 -6.21 21.75 15.54
N GLU A 227 -6.45 22.95 16.02
CA GLU A 227 -5.56 24.09 15.85
C GLU A 227 -4.97 24.46 17.21
N ILE A 228 -3.65 24.52 17.28
CA ILE A 228 -2.94 24.95 18.48
C ILE A 228 -2.70 26.45 18.34
N ARG A 229 -3.33 27.22 19.21
CA ARG A 229 -3.08 28.66 19.30
C ARG A 229 -1.89 28.87 20.22
N GLY A 230 -0.85 29.51 19.69
CA GLY A 230 0.27 30.05 20.47
C GLY A 230 -0.15 31.28 21.26
#